data_AF-A0A3R5TIX9-F1
#
_entry.id   AF-A0A3R5TIX9-F1
#
_cell.length_a   1.000
_cell.length_b   1.000
_cell.length_c   1.000
_cell.angle_alpha   90.00
_cell.angle_beta   90.00
_cell.angle_gamma   90.00
#
_symmetry.space_group_name_H-M   'P 1'
#
loop_
_entity.id
_entity.type
_entity.pdbx_description
1 polymer ?
#
loop_
_entity_poly.entity_id
_entity_poly.type
_entity_poly.pdbx_seq_one_letter_code
_entity_poly.pdbx_strand_id
1 'polypeptide(L)'
;MNKIDKLGKLWWLFAIVGVASTFLNPYVGFWGFINAIELFFLSIISLVLFTNEKVVEKHGMNNVLRVSIKSCVNNIYGLSVIFFLIKLFIGASIFIVGYKNNIIAAPYEIWSNPKQMSLIFLVLEMIFNVLLVISLISKGNTIKRMVNEYE
;
A
#
# COMPACT_ATOMS: atom_id res chain seq x y z
N MET A 1 11.85 9.02 18.91
CA MET A 1 11.20 8.14 17.92
C MET A 1 10.27 9.00 17.06
N ASN A 2 10.59 9.22 15.79
CA ASN A 2 9.90 10.22 14.96
C ASN A 2 8.47 9.77 14.63
N LYS A 3 7.52 10.71 14.51
CA LYS A 3 6.13 10.42 14.06
C LYS A 3 6.11 9.65 12.72
N ILE A 4 7.11 9.94 11.87
CA ILE A 4 7.33 9.29 10.57
C ILE A 4 7.61 7.79 10.76
N ASP A 5 8.46 7.39 11.70
CA ASP A 5 8.78 5.96 11.95
C ASP A 5 7.55 5.13 12.37
N LYS A 6 6.52 5.76 12.98
CA LYS A 6 5.26 5.09 13.33
C LYS A 6 4.38 4.84 12.11
N LEU A 7 4.38 5.74 11.13
CA LEU A 7 3.62 5.60 9.89
C LEU A 7 4.09 4.41 9.06
N GLY A 8 5.40 4.16 9.02
CA GLY A 8 5.97 3.00 8.32
C GLY A 8 5.53 1.64 8.89
N LYS A 9 5.06 1.58 10.15
CA LYS A 9 4.53 0.35 10.75
C LYS A 9 3.09 0.05 10.34
N LEU A 10 2.37 1.02 9.78
CA LEU A 10 0.95 0.92 9.44
C LEU A 10 0.69 0.50 7.98
N TRP A 11 1.73 0.20 7.20
CA TRP A 11 1.62 -0.17 5.78
C TRP A 11 0.60 -1.31 5.55
N TRP A 12 0.59 -2.32 6.43
CA TRP A 12 -0.29 -3.48 6.32
C TRP A 12 -1.76 -3.10 6.51
N LEU A 13 -2.05 -2.14 7.39
CA LEU A 13 -3.41 -1.65 7.62
C LEU A 13 -3.93 -0.98 6.35
N PHE A 14 -3.13 -0.12 5.74
CA PHE A 14 -3.50 0.58 4.51
C PHE A 14 -3.71 -0.39 3.35
N ALA A 15 -2.86 -1.41 3.22
CA ALA A 15 -3.00 -2.45 2.21
C ALA A 15 -4.28 -3.29 2.41
N ILE A 16 -4.60 -3.70 3.64
CA ILE A 16 -5.83 -4.46 3.95
C ILE A 16 -7.07 -3.63 3.65
N VAL A 17 -7.11 -2.36 4.06
CA VAL A 17 -8.28 -1.50 3.80
C VAL A 17 -8.45 -1.28 2.29
N GLY A 18 -7.35 -1.12 1.54
CA GLY A 18 -7.38 -1.08 0.08
C GLY A 18 -8.02 -2.34 -0.52
N VAL A 19 -7.55 -3.52 -0.11
CA VAL A 19 -8.12 -4.82 -0.56
C VAL A 19 -9.62 -4.92 -0.24
N ALA A 20 -10.00 -4.64 1.01
CA ALA A 20 -11.39 -4.74 1.43
C ALA A 20 -12.29 -3.77 0.64
N SER A 21 -11.86 -2.53 0.43
CA SER A 21 -12.61 -1.54 -0.34
C SER A 21 -12.87 -1.98 -1.78
N THR A 22 -11.90 -2.65 -2.43
CA THR A 22 -12.08 -3.18 -3.78
C THR A 22 -12.99 -4.40 -3.87
N PHE A 23 -12.97 -5.29 -2.88
CA PHE A 23 -13.87 -6.45 -2.87
C PHE A 23 -15.32 -6.05 -2.55
N LEU A 24 -15.51 -5.01 -1.74
CA LEU A 24 -16.83 -4.44 -1.46
C LEU A 24 -17.37 -3.59 -2.62
N ASN A 25 -16.53 -3.28 -3.62
CA ASN A 25 -16.95 -2.51 -4.77
C ASN A 25 -17.74 -3.39 -5.77
N PRO A 26 -19.03 -3.10 -6.03
CA PRO A 26 -19.91 -3.96 -6.83
C PRO A 26 -19.51 -4.07 -8.31
N TYR A 27 -18.68 -3.16 -8.84
CA TYR A 27 -18.30 -3.14 -10.25
C TYR A 27 -16.83 -3.45 -10.52
N VAL A 28 -16.01 -3.55 -9.47
CA VAL A 28 -14.55 -3.62 -9.63
C VAL A 28 -13.96 -4.81 -8.86
N GLY A 29 -14.76 -5.86 -8.60
CA GLY A 29 -14.32 -7.04 -7.84
C GLY A 29 -13.04 -7.70 -8.37
N PHE A 30 -12.78 -7.65 -9.68
CA PHE A 30 -11.53 -8.14 -10.28
C PHE A 30 -10.30 -7.33 -9.82
N TRP A 31 -10.43 -6.05 -9.43
CA TRP A 31 -9.37 -5.26 -8.79
C TRP A 31 -9.07 -5.63 -7.37
N GLY A 32 -10.00 -6.27 -6.68
CA GLY A 32 -9.69 -6.95 -5.42
C GLY A 32 -8.50 -7.88 -5.58
N PHE A 33 -8.34 -8.50 -6.75
CA PHE A 33 -7.22 -9.40 -7.05
C PHE A 33 -5.88 -8.67 -7.19
N ILE A 34 -5.82 -7.52 -7.87
CA ILE A 34 -4.58 -6.72 -7.96
C ILE A 34 -4.15 -6.25 -6.57
N ASN A 35 -5.08 -5.76 -5.77
CA ASN A 35 -4.80 -5.33 -4.41
C ASN A 35 -4.34 -6.50 -3.53
N ALA A 36 -4.93 -7.68 -3.69
CA ALA A 36 -4.53 -8.88 -2.97
C ALA A 36 -3.13 -9.37 -3.37
N ILE A 37 -2.79 -9.31 -4.66
CA ILE A 37 -1.45 -9.64 -5.16
C ILE A 37 -0.41 -8.69 -4.56
N GLU A 38 -0.67 -7.38 -4.55
CA GLU A 38 0.23 -6.41 -3.94
C GLU A 38 0.45 -6.72 -2.44
N LEU A 39 -0.64 -6.93 -1.70
CA LEU A 39 -0.58 -7.28 -0.28
C LEU A 39 0.26 -8.55 -0.06
N PHE A 40 0.10 -9.56 -0.91
CA PHE A 40 0.88 -10.80 -0.85
C PHE A 40 2.38 -10.55 -1.04
N PHE A 41 2.78 -9.83 -2.08
CA PHE A 41 4.20 -9.50 -2.32
C PHE A 41 4.81 -8.64 -1.21
N LEU A 42 4.09 -7.62 -0.75
CA LEU A 42 4.54 -6.76 0.36
C LEU A 42 4.69 -7.55 1.68
N SER A 43 3.83 -8.55 1.90
CA SER A 43 3.92 -9.44 3.05
C SER A 43 5.16 -10.34 3.00
N ILE A 44 5.47 -10.93 1.84
CA ILE A 44 6.69 -11.73 1.65
C ILE A 44 7.93 -10.87 1.92
N ILE A 45 8.03 -9.70 1.30
CA ILE A 45 9.23 -8.86 1.46
C ILE A 45 9.36 -8.35 2.91
N SER A 46 8.23 -8.03 3.57
CA SER A 46 8.24 -7.65 4.98
C SER A 46 8.70 -8.78 5.90
N LEU A 47 8.35 -10.04 5.60
CA LEU A 47 8.78 -11.20 6.37
C LEU A 47 10.29 -11.47 6.19
N VAL A 48 10.80 -11.29 4.97
CA VAL A 48 12.24 -11.37 4.67
C VAL A 48 13.01 -10.29 5.45
N LEU A 49 12.53 -9.04 5.43
CA LEU A 49 13.15 -7.94 6.18
C LEU A 49 13.15 -8.20 7.68
N PHE A 50 12.03 -8.68 8.25
CA PHE A 50 11.93 -9.00 9.67
C PHE A 50 12.89 -10.12 10.09
N THR A 51 13.03 -11.15 9.25
CA THR A 51 13.99 -12.24 9.50
C THR A 51 15.43 -11.71 9.47
N ASN A 52 15.77 -10.88 8.49
CA ASN A 52 17.10 -10.29 8.37
C ASN A 52 17.42 -9.33 9.53
N GLU A 53 16.45 -8.52 9.99
CA GLU A 53 16.59 -7.63 11.15
C GLU A 53 16.95 -8.42 12.42
N LYS A 54 16.24 -9.53 12.69
CA LYS A 54 16.57 -10.43 13.81
C LYS A 54 17.95 -11.08 13.71
N VAL A 55 18.41 -11.37 12.49
CA VAL A 55 19.76 -11.94 12.28
C VAL A 55 20.82 -10.88 12.60
N VAL A 56 20.61 -9.62 12.18
CA VAL A 56 21.49 -8.49 12.49
C VAL A 56 21.55 -8.23 14.00
N GLU A 57 20.42 -8.27 14.70
CA GLU A 57 20.38 -8.11 16.17
C GLU A 57 21.20 -9.18 16.91
N LYS A 58 21.22 -10.42 16.39
CA LYS A 58 21.90 -11.55 17.05
C LYS A 58 23.38 -11.71 16.68
N HIS A 59 23.75 -11.39 15.44
CA HIS A 59 25.07 -11.73 14.89
C HIS A 59 25.84 -10.53 14.35
N GLY A 60 25.27 -9.32 14.42
CA GLY A 60 25.83 -8.11 13.80
C GLY A 60 25.60 -8.05 12.29
N MET A 61 26.04 -6.94 11.69
CA MET A 61 25.87 -6.69 10.26
C MET A 61 27.05 -7.24 9.44
N ASN A 62 26.75 -7.97 8.38
CA ASN A 62 27.70 -8.45 7.36
C ASN A 62 27.35 -7.81 6.00
N ASN A 63 28.35 -7.60 5.14
CA ASN A 63 28.18 -7.11 3.76
C ASN A 63 27.09 -7.84 2.92
N VAL A 64 26.94 -9.16 3.04
CA VAL A 64 25.89 -9.95 2.36
C VAL A 64 24.50 -9.57 2.86
N LEU A 65 24.32 -9.50 4.18
CA LEU A 65 23.07 -9.06 4.82
C LEU A 65 22.74 -7.61 4.43
N ARG A 66 23.75 -6.75 4.40
CA ARG A 66 23.64 -5.35 3.97
C ARG A 66 23.11 -5.22 2.55
N VAL A 67 23.69 -5.95 1.60
CA VAL A 67 23.26 -5.94 0.19
C VAL A 67 21.84 -6.50 0.07
N SER A 68 21.52 -7.56 0.80
CA SER A 68 20.18 -8.18 0.82
C SER A 68 19.11 -7.19 1.31
N ILE A 69 19.34 -6.53 2.46
CA ILE A 69 18.40 -5.54 3.02
C ILE A 69 18.22 -4.35 2.07
N LYS A 70 19.32 -3.81 1.50
CA LYS A 70 19.25 -2.71 0.52
C LYS A 70 18.43 -3.11 -0.72
N SER A 71 18.63 -4.32 -1.23
CA SER A 71 17.88 -4.87 -2.37
C SER A 71 16.38 -5.00 -2.04
N CYS A 72 16.03 -5.57 -0.88
CA CYS A 72 14.65 -5.66 -0.43
C CYS A 72 13.97 -4.30 -0.31
N VAL A 73 14.66 -3.29 0.23
CA VAL A 73 14.13 -1.93 0.33
C VAL A 73 13.85 -1.35 -1.06
N ASN A 74 14.79 -1.46 -2.00
CA ASN A 74 14.59 -0.99 -3.36
C ASN A 74 13.43 -1.70 -4.07
N ASN A 75 13.27 -3.01 -3.85
CA ASN A 75 12.16 -3.79 -4.40
C ASN A 75 10.81 -3.34 -3.82
N ILE A 76 10.72 -3.04 -2.51
CA ILE A 76 9.51 -2.46 -1.92
C ILE A 76 9.15 -1.16 -2.63
N TYR A 77 10.12 -0.24 -2.77
CA TYR A 77 9.88 1.04 -3.45
C TYR A 77 9.41 0.84 -4.89
N GLY A 78 10.12 0.02 -5.67
CA GLY A 78 9.78 -0.24 -7.07
C GLY A 78 8.37 -0.82 -7.22
N LEU A 79 8.04 -1.86 -6.45
CA LEU A 79 6.71 -2.47 -6.49
C LEU A 79 5.63 -1.49 -6.06
N SER A 80 5.84 -0.73 -4.97
CA SER A 80 4.86 0.23 -4.47
C SER A 80 4.53 1.30 -5.50
N VAL A 81 5.55 1.82 -6.21
CA VAL A 81 5.34 2.82 -7.25
C VAL A 81 4.61 2.23 -8.46
N ILE A 82 4.98 1.02 -8.89
CA ILE A 82 4.32 0.34 -10.01
C ILE A 82 2.84 0.11 -9.68
N PHE A 83 2.52 -0.46 -8.52
CA PHE A 83 1.14 -0.70 -8.11
C PHE A 83 0.38 0.61 -7.90
N PHE A 84 1.01 1.63 -7.34
CA PHE A 84 0.41 2.96 -7.20
C PHE A 84 -0.01 3.52 -8.56
N LEU A 85 0.88 3.48 -9.55
CA LEU A 85 0.60 3.98 -10.89
C LEU A 85 -0.53 3.19 -11.56
N ILE A 86 -0.48 1.85 -11.50
CA ILE A 86 -1.54 0.98 -12.05
C ILE A 86 -2.90 1.37 -11.42
N LYS A 87 -3.00 1.39 -10.10
CA LYS A 87 -4.25 1.72 -9.41
C LYS A 87 -4.71 3.15 -9.69
N LEU A 88 -3.78 4.10 -9.80
CA LEU A 88 -4.11 5.49 -10.10
C LEU A 88 -4.69 5.65 -11.51
N PHE A 89 -4.08 5.03 -12.52
CA PHE A 89 -4.60 5.07 -13.89
C PHE A 89 -6.00 4.48 -13.98
N ILE A 90 -6.22 3.32 -13.35
CA ILE A 90 -7.50 2.65 -13.47
C ILE A 90 -8.56 3.32 -12.58
N GLY A 91 -8.19 3.73 -11.36
CA GLY A 91 -9.03 4.52 -10.47
C GLY A 91 -9.53 5.80 -11.15
N ALA A 92 -8.63 6.57 -11.77
CA ALA A 92 -8.99 7.75 -12.54
C ALA A 92 -9.92 7.44 -13.71
N SER A 93 -9.67 6.36 -14.45
CA SER A 93 -10.51 5.93 -15.58
C SER A 93 -11.94 5.61 -15.14
N ILE A 94 -12.09 4.85 -14.06
CA ILE A 94 -13.42 4.49 -13.51
C ILE A 94 -14.11 5.73 -12.94
N PHE A 95 -13.38 6.61 -12.25
CA PHE A 95 -13.92 7.85 -11.71
C PHE A 95 -14.48 8.77 -12.82
N ILE A 96 -13.74 8.97 -13.91
CA ILE A 96 -14.17 9.80 -15.05
C ILE A 96 -15.45 9.24 -15.68
N VAL A 97 -15.57 7.92 -15.82
CA VAL A 97 -16.77 7.27 -16.38
C VAL A 97 -17.96 7.33 -15.41
N GLY A 98 -17.72 7.14 -14.11
CA GLY A 98 -18.75 7.06 -13.08
C GLY A 98 -19.31 8.42 -12.63
N TYR A 99 -18.50 9.48 -12.64
CA TYR A 99 -18.84 10.79 -12.08
C TYR A 99 -19.52 11.74 -13.09
N LYS A 100 -20.18 11.21 -14.13
CA LYS A 100 -20.74 12.03 -15.22
C LYS A 100 -21.96 12.87 -14.81
N ASN A 101 -22.63 12.55 -13.69
CA ASN A 101 -23.84 13.23 -13.22
C ASN A 101 -23.69 13.67 -11.75
N ASN A 102 -23.52 14.97 -11.51
CA ASN A 102 -23.42 15.59 -10.18
C ASN A 102 -24.80 15.73 -9.51
N ILE A 103 -25.31 14.64 -8.94
CA ILE A 103 -26.55 14.65 -8.17
C ILE A 103 -26.19 14.56 -6.68
N ILE A 104 -26.62 15.55 -5.89
CA ILE A 104 -26.53 15.52 -4.42
C ILE A 104 -27.52 14.47 -3.93
N ALA A 105 -27.03 13.43 -3.24
CA ALA A 105 -27.83 12.32 -2.74
C ALA A 105 -27.65 12.15 -1.23
N ALA A 106 -28.71 11.76 -0.52
CA ALA A 106 -28.64 11.46 0.90
C ALA A 106 -27.90 10.12 1.14
N PRO A 107 -27.32 9.87 2.34
CA PRO A 107 -26.53 8.66 2.60
C PRO A 107 -27.25 7.34 2.27
N TYR A 108 -28.54 7.20 2.57
CA TYR A 108 -29.30 5.98 2.27
C TYR A 108 -29.50 5.75 0.76
N GLU A 109 -29.57 6.83 -0.03
CA GLU A 109 -29.68 6.79 -1.49
C GLU A 109 -28.35 6.38 -2.13
N ILE A 110 -27.24 6.73 -1.48
CA ILE A 110 -25.89 6.34 -1.86
C ILE A 110 -25.67 4.84 -1.65
N TRP A 111 -26.05 4.29 -0.49
CA TRP A 111 -25.88 2.86 -0.20
C TRP A 111 -26.85 1.96 -0.98
N SER A 112 -28.01 2.48 -1.35
CA SER A 112 -28.96 1.75 -2.22
C SER A 112 -28.62 1.89 -3.71
N ASN A 113 -27.71 2.80 -4.08
CA ASN A 113 -27.26 2.98 -5.45
C ASN A 113 -25.84 2.40 -5.64
N PRO A 114 -25.71 1.24 -6.31
CA PRO A 114 -24.41 0.57 -6.48
C PRO A 114 -23.37 1.44 -7.20
N LYS A 115 -23.79 2.39 -8.05
CA LYS A 115 -22.86 3.31 -8.75
C LYS A 115 -22.25 4.34 -7.80
N GLN A 116 -23.04 4.89 -6.89
CA GLN A 116 -22.57 5.87 -5.91
C GLN A 116 -21.71 5.19 -4.83
N MET A 117 -22.12 4.02 -4.36
CA MET A 117 -21.34 3.17 -3.46
C MET A 117 -19.98 2.80 -4.07
N SER A 118 -19.95 2.43 -5.35
CA SER A 118 -18.71 2.12 -6.09
C SER A 118 -17.75 3.32 -6.17
N LEU A 119 -18.27 4.53 -6.42
CA LEU A 119 -17.46 5.76 -6.44
C LEU A 119 -16.84 6.05 -5.07
N ILE A 120 -17.58 5.87 -3.98
CA ILE A 120 -17.05 6.08 -2.62
C ILE A 120 -15.95 5.08 -2.30
N PHE A 121 -16.15 3.80 -2.59
CA PHE A 121 -15.11 2.80 -2.37
C PHE A 121 -13.87 3.07 -3.20
N LEU A 122 -14.02 3.59 -4.41
CA LEU A 122 -12.90 3.97 -5.25
C LEU A 122 -12.13 5.19 -4.69
N VAL A 123 -12.82 6.19 -4.16
CA VAL A 123 -12.16 7.32 -3.47
C VAL A 123 -11.44 6.84 -2.21
N LEU A 124 -12.07 5.98 -1.40
CA LEU A 124 -11.44 5.38 -0.24
C LEU A 124 -10.19 4.59 -0.63
N GLU A 125 -10.29 3.72 -1.63
CA GLU A 125 -9.17 2.96 -2.17
C GLU A 125 -8.00 3.89 -2.55
N MET A 126 -8.28 4.97 -3.29
CA MET A 126 -7.26 5.92 -3.73
C MET A 126 -6.57 6.63 -2.56
N ILE A 127 -7.32 7.03 -1.52
CA ILE A 127 -6.75 7.62 -0.30
C ILE A 127 -5.82 6.62 0.38
N PHE A 128 -6.28 5.38 0.57
CA PHE A 128 -5.49 4.33 1.22
C PHE A 128 -4.27 3.90 0.40
N ASN A 129 -4.36 3.96 -0.93
CA ASN A 129 -3.24 3.72 -1.82
C ASN A 129 -2.14 4.79 -1.67
N VAL A 130 -2.51 6.08 -1.56
CA VAL A 130 -1.56 7.15 -1.26
C VAL A 130 -0.92 6.96 0.11
N LEU A 131 -1.71 6.63 1.13
CA LEU A 131 -1.21 6.36 2.48
C LEU A 131 -0.27 5.15 2.53
N LEU A 132 -0.55 4.10 1.75
CA LEU A 132 0.30 2.93 1.61
C LEU A 132 1.68 3.31 1.06
N VAL A 133 1.73 4.09 -0.02
CA VAL A 133 2.99 4.56 -0.61
C VAL A 133 3.79 5.39 0.41
N ILE A 134 3.16 6.36 1.06
CA ILE A 134 3.81 7.19 2.09
C ILE A 134 4.36 6.33 3.22
N SER A 135 3.60 5.33 3.67
CA SER A 135 4.02 4.40 4.71
C SER A 135 5.23 3.57 4.29
N LEU A 136 5.23 3.04 3.06
CA LEU A 136 6.34 2.24 2.54
C LEU A 136 7.60 3.09 2.31
N ILE A 137 7.46 4.33 1.85
CA ILE A 137 8.57 5.30 1.80
C ILE A 137 9.15 5.54 3.19
N SER A 138 8.28 5.77 4.17
CA SER A 138 8.73 5.96 5.55
C SER A 138 9.50 4.74 6.07
N LYS A 139 8.95 3.53 5.86
CA LYS A 139 9.58 2.28 6.31
C LYS A 139 10.94 2.06 5.64
N GLY A 140 11.03 2.32 4.34
CA GLY A 140 12.28 2.21 3.59
C GLY A 140 13.36 3.18 4.07
N ASN A 141 12.98 4.41 4.46
CA ASN A 141 13.91 5.37 5.04
C ASN A 141 14.41 4.95 6.43
N THR A 142 13.53 4.42 7.29
CA THR A 142 13.94 3.86 8.59
C THR A 142 14.95 2.73 8.42
N ILE A 143 14.71 1.81 7.48
CA ILE A 143 15.63 0.69 7.22
C ILE A 143 16.97 1.18 6.65
N LYS A 144 16.97 2.15 5.73
CA LYS A 144 18.21 2.76 5.21
C LYS A 144 19.05 3.38 6.32
N ARG A 145 18.42 4.05 7.29
CA ARG A 145 19.13 4.61 8.45
C ARG A 145 19.77 3.52 9.29
N MET A 146 19.03 2.46 9.62
CA MET A 146 19.59 1.31 10.36
C MET A 146 20.79 0.72 9.63
N VAL A 147 20.73 0.56 8.31
CA VAL A 147 21.84 0.00 7.53
C VAL A 147 23.08 0.91 7.49
N ASN A 148 22.91 2.24 7.59
CA ASN A 148 24.01 3.20 7.57
C ASN A 148 24.62 3.43 8.96
N GLU A 149 23.91 3.12 10.05
CA GLU A 149 24.46 3.17 11.42
C GLU A 149 25.54 2.10 11.68
N TYR A 150 25.64 1.11 10.79
CA TYR A 150 26.69 0.08 10.80
C TYR A 150 27.80 0.33 9.75
N GLU A 151 27.92 1.55 9.22
CA GLU A 151 29.13 2.04 8.52
C GLU A 151 30.13 2.67 9.48
#